data_AF-A0A843DAI5-F1
#
_entry.id   AF-A0A843DAI5-F1
#
_cell.length_a   1.000
_cell.length_b   1.000
_cell.length_c   1.000
_cell.angle_alpha   90.00
_cell.angle_beta   90.00
_cell.angle_gamma   90.00
#
_symmetry.space_group_name_H-M   'P 1'
#
loop_
_entity.id
_entity.type
_entity.pdbx_description
1 polymer ?
#
loop_
_entity_poly.entity_id
_entity_poly.type
_entity_poly.pdbx_seq_one_letter_code
_entity_poly.pdbx_strand_id
1 'polypeptide(L)'
;MKNKIVSLLAIILGIMIISFPILGVVSTSAILGLSVLFISIYALLTGISITDYNTPGSIIDIALGVVLLIISIGIIFNPALFGFLAEITLYLAGIILIIAGVVSLVNNRNSKYGFYIGIAGIILGVCYIIIGTYIANPIILGTLIGIWLVISGIMRLLN
;
A
#
# COMPACT_ATOMS: atom_id res chain seq x y z
N MET A 1 7.60 -8.68 -19.33
CA MET A 1 7.80 -9.65 -18.23
C MET A 1 7.79 -8.97 -16.86
N LYS A 2 8.51 -7.84 -16.68
CA LYS A 2 8.56 -7.07 -15.42
C LYS A 2 7.18 -6.79 -14.82
N ASN A 3 6.21 -6.32 -15.61
CA ASN A 3 4.86 -6.01 -15.10
C ASN A 3 4.08 -7.22 -14.58
N LYS A 4 4.25 -8.42 -15.17
CA LYS A 4 3.58 -9.64 -14.70
C LYS A 4 4.08 -10.07 -13.32
N ILE A 5 5.39 -9.97 -13.09
CA ILE A 5 6.01 -10.30 -11.80
C ILE A 5 5.52 -9.34 -10.71
N VAL A 6 5.52 -8.04 -10.98
CA VAL A 6 5.02 -7.02 -10.03
C VAL A 6 3.54 -7.24 -9.72
N SER A 7 2.74 -7.60 -10.73
CA SER A 7 1.31 -7.89 -10.54
C SER A 7 1.08 -9.08 -9.62
N LEU A 8 1.81 -10.18 -9.86
CA LEU A 8 1.71 -11.38 -9.04
C LEU A 8 2.16 -11.13 -7.60
N LEU A 9 3.24 -10.35 -7.43
CA LEU A 9 3.72 -9.93 -6.12
C LEU A 9 2.69 -9.10 -5.37
N ALA A 10 2.05 -8.13 -6.02
CA ALA A 10 1.00 -7.32 -5.38
C ALA A 10 -0.15 -8.19 -4.87
N ILE A 11 -0.58 -9.19 -5.66
CA ILE A 11 -1.61 -10.15 -5.25
C ILE A 11 -1.15 -10.95 -4.03
N ILE A 12 0.06 -11.50 -4.07
CA ILE A 12 0.61 -12.30 -2.96
C ILE A 12 0.70 -11.46 -1.68
N LEU A 13 1.27 -10.26 -1.76
CA LEU A 13 1.39 -9.35 -0.62
C LEU A 13 0.01 -8.97 -0.05
N GLY A 14 -0.97 -8.70 -0.92
CA GLY A 14 -2.33 -8.41 -0.49
C GLY A 14 -3.00 -9.58 0.23
N ILE A 15 -2.87 -10.80 -0.31
CA ILE A 15 -3.38 -12.02 0.34
C ILE A 15 -2.67 -12.27 1.68
N MET A 16 -1.37 -12.02 1.78
CA MET A 16 -0.61 -12.17 3.03
C MET A 16 -1.16 -11.25 4.12
N ILE A 17 -1.40 -9.96 3.84
CA ILE A 17 -1.97 -9.04 4.85
C ILE A 17 -3.35 -9.49 5.33
N ILE A 18 -4.18 -10.01 4.43
CA ILE A 18 -5.54 -10.45 4.77
C ILE A 18 -5.49 -11.73 5.60
N SER A 19 -4.66 -12.69 5.20
CA SER A 19 -4.63 -14.04 5.80
C SER A 19 -3.82 -14.10 7.10
N PHE A 20 -2.72 -13.37 7.22
CA PHE A 20 -1.81 -13.49 8.36
C PHE A 20 -2.46 -13.18 9.72
N PRO A 21 -3.31 -12.14 9.86
CA PRO A 21 -4.02 -11.89 11.10
C PRO A 21 -5.04 -12.99 11.44
N ILE A 22 -5.71 -13.54 10.43
CA ILE A 22 -6.72 -14.59 10.61
C ILE A 22 -6.08 -15.91 11.05
N LEU A 23 -4.91 -16.21 10.50
CA LEU A 23 -4.13 -17.40 10.81
C LEU A 23 -3.31 -17.25 12.11
N GLY A 24 -3.34 -16.08 12.76
CA GLY A 24 -2.59 -15.81 13.98
C GLY A 24 -1.07 -15.75 13.78
N VAL A 25 -0.60 -15.53 12.55
CA VAL A 25 0.84 -15.51 12.20
C VAL A 25 1.51 -14.21 12.67
N VAL A 26 0.76 -13.12 12.76
CA VAL A 26 1.25 -11.79 13.17
C VAL A 26 0.35 -11.17 14.23
N SER A 27 0.95 -10.43 15.15
CA SER A 27 0.21 -9.69 16.16
C SER A 27 -0.57 -8.54 15.52
N THR A 28 -1.70 -8.19 16.14
CA THR A 28 -2.55 -7.07 15.71
C THR A 28 -1.80 -5.75 15.65
N SER A 29 -0.80 -5.56 16.52
CA SER A 29 0.08 -4.39 16.55
C SER A 29 1.03 -4.30 15.36
N ALA A 30 1.45 -5.42 14.79
CA ALA A 30 2.39 -5.46 13.66
C ALA A 30 1.72 -5.20 12.31
N ILE A 31 0.39 -5.37 12.22
CA ILE A 31 -0.38 -5.29 10.95
C ILE A 31 -0.18 -3.96 10.24
N LEU A 32 -0.21 -2.84 10.98
CA LEU A 32 -0.06 -1.50 10.38
C LEU A 32 1.31 -1.33 9.74
N GLY A 33 2.38 -1.67 10.46
CA GLY A 33 3.75 -1.62 9.96
C GLY A 33 3.95 -2.53 8.76
N LEU A 34 3.43 -3.76 8.81
CA LEU A 34 3.45 -4.73 7.70
C LEU A 34 2.69 -4.22 6.47
N SER A 35 1.55 -3.57 6.68
CA SER A 35 0.73 -3.04 5.58
C SER A 35 1.48 -1.94 4.84
N VAL A 36 2.10 -1.00 5.58
CA VAL A 36 2.93 0.06 4.98
C VAL A 36 4.17 -0.53 4.31
N LEU A 37 4.79 -1.55 4.92
CA LEU A 37 5.94 -2.26 4.33
C LEU A 37 5.57 -2.85 2.96
N PHE A 38 4.42 -3.51 2.84
CA PHE A 38 4.04 -4.14 1.58
C PHE A 38 3.62 -3.12 0.51
N ILE A 39 2.99 -2.00 0.89
CA ILE A 39 2.80 -0.86 -0.02
C ILE A 39 4.17 -0.35 -0.50
N SER A 40 5.15 -0.24 0.40
CA SER A 40 6.49 0.25 0.04
C SER A 40 7.19 -0.66 -0.97
N ILE A 41 7.15 -1.98 -0.75
CA ILE A 41 7.69 -2.98 -1.68
C ILE A 41 6.98 -2.89 -3.03
N TYR A 42 5.65 -2.82 -3.03
CA TYR A 42 4.87 -2.68 -4.26
C TYR A 42 5.23 -1.41 -5.04
N ALA A 43 5.38 -0.27 -4.36
CA ALA A 43 5.75 1.01 -4.98
C ALA A 43 7.16 0.96 -5.58
N LEU A 44 8.16 0.46 -4.85
CA LEU A 44 9.54 0.30 -5.34
C LEU A 44 9.58 -0.54 -6.62
N LEU A 45 8.90 -1.68 -6.61
CA LEU A 45 8.87 -2.60 -7.74
C LEU A 45 8.11 -2.02 -8.93
N THR A 46 7.02 -1.29 -8.67
CA THR A 46 6.28 -0.56 -9.71
C THR A 46 7.19 0.48 -10.35
N GLY A 47 7.89 1.27 -9.56
CA GLY A 47 8.84 2.27 -10.02
C GLY A 47 9.92 1.68 -10.93
N ILE A 48 10.55 0.58 -10.52
CA ILE A 48 11.55 -0.14 -11.35
C ILE A 48 10.93 -0.71 -12.64
N SER A 49 9.69 -1.18 -12.56
CA SER A 49 9.02 -1.77 -13.73
C SER A 49 8.64 -0.73 -14.78
N ILE A 50 8.48 0.53 -14.39
CA ILE A 50 8.04 1.62 -15.27
C ILE A 50 9.17 2.52 -15.77
N THR A 51 10.41 2.31 -15.31
CA THR A 51 11.58 3.15 -15.65
C THR A 51 11.79 3.32 -17.15
N ASP A 52 11.60 2.23 -17.92
CA ASP A 52 11.86 2.20 -19.36
C ASP A 52 10.87 3.03 -20.19
N TYR A 53 9.67 3.32 -19.65
CA TYR A 53 8.58 3.96 -20.39
C TYR A 53 7.97 5.20 -19.71
N ASN A 54 8.18 5.38 -18.41
CA ASN A 54 7.75 6.54 -17.64
C ASN A 54 8.79 6.89 -16.57
N THR A 55 9.90 7.50 -16.98
CA THR A 55 11.00 7.87 -16.09
C THR A 55 10.57 8.83 -14.97
N PRO A 56 9.78 9.90 -15.21
CA PRO A 56 9.30 10.77 -14.13
C PRO A 56 8.44 10.02 -13.12
N GLY A 57 7.52 9.18 -13.58
CA GLY A 57 6.68 8.37 -12.69
C GLY A 57 7.47 7.35 -11.90
N SER A 58 8.49 6.74 -12.53
CA SER A 58 9.42 5.81 -11.87
C SER A 58 10.10 6.44 -10.67
N ILE A 59 10.58 7.68 -10.80
CA ILE A 59 11.22 8.42 -9.71
C ILE A 59 10.23 8.64 -8.55
N ILE A 60 8.98 8.99 -8.84
CA ILE A 60 7.95 9.21 -7.82
C ILE A 60 7.64 7.92 -7.06
N ASP A 61 7.45 6.81 -7.77
CA ASP A 61 7.16 5.49 -7.16
C ASP A 61 8.35 4.99 -6.32
N ILE A 62 9.58 5.16 -6.81
CA ILE A 62 10.80 4.78 -6.07
C ILE A 62 10.95 5.65 -4.82
N ALA A 63 10.79 6.96 -4.94
CA ALA A 63 10.91 7.88 -3.80
C ALA A 63 9.86 7.58 -2.74
N LEU A 64 8.60 7.38 -3.14
CA LEU A 64 7.53 6.97 -2.25
C LEU A 64 7.86 5.63 -1.58
N GLY A 65 8.29 4.65 -2.36
CA GLY A 65 8.68 3.34 -1.85
C GLY A 65 9.81 3.41 -0.80
N VAL A 66 10.86 4.20 -1.03
CA VAL A 66 11.96 4.38 -0.07
C VAL A 66 11.48 5.04 1.22
N VAL A 67 10.70 6.11 1.12
CA VAL A 67 10.16 6.82 2.29
C VAL A 67 9.27 5.89 3.12
N LEU A 68 8.37 5.16 2.48
CA LEU A 68 7.48 4.23 3.15
C LEU A 68 8.23 3.05 3.76
N LEU A 69 9.31 2.59 3.13
CA LEU A 69 10.14 1.51 3.65
C LEU A 69 10.77 1.94 4.99
N ILE A 70 11.36 3.13 5.05
CA ILE A 70 11.94 3.68 6.29
C ILE A 70 10.85 3.82 7.38
N ILE A 71 9.70 4.40 7.03
CA ILE A 71 8.58 4.57 7.97
C ILE A 71 8.09 3.22 8.50
N SER A 72 7.89 2.24 7.62
CA SER A 72 7.38 0.91 8.00
C SER A 72 8.33 0.17 8.94
N ILE A 73 9.64 0.23 8.68
CA ILE A 73 10.66 -0.35 9.55
C ILE A 73 10.62 0.32 10.93
N GLY A 74 10.52 1.65 10.97
CA GLY A 74 10.36 2.40 12.22
C GLY A 74 9.12 1.96 13.02
N ILE A 75 7.97 1.81 12.35
CA ILE A 75 6.71 1.37 12.98
C ILE A 75 6.83 -0.07 13.50
N ILE A 76 7.47 -0.98 12.76
CA ILE A 76 7.59 -2.40 13.15
C ILE A 76 8.50 -2.57 14.36
N PHE A 77 9.70 -1.97 14.35
CA PHE A 77 10.70 -2.24 15.39
C PHE A 77 10.54 -1.36 16.63
N ASN A 78 10.06 -0.13 16.46
CA ASN A 78 9.86 0.78 17.58
C ASN A 78 8.66 1.70 17.32
N PRO A 79 7.43 1.20 17.57
CA PRO A 79 6.21 1.99 17.44
C PRO A 79 6.24 3.32 18.20
N ALA A 80 7.01 3.39 19.30
CA ALA A 80 7.15 4.59 20.12
C ALA A 80 8.03 5.68 19.48
N LEU A 81 8.81 5.38 18.43
CA LEU A 81 9.51 6.40 17.63
C LEU A 81 8.54 7.45 17.08
N PHE A 82 7.31 7.04 16.83
CA PHE A 82 6.22 7.88 16.37
C PHE A 82 5.25 8.21 17.51
N GLY A 83 5.71 8.28 18.76
CA GLY A 83 4.89 8.61 19.92
C GLY A 83 4.20 9.98 19.80
N PHE A 84 4.84 10.96 19.16
CA PHE A 84 4.22 12.24 18.79
C PHE A 84 3.14 12.12 17.70
N LEU A 85 3.16 10.99 16.98
CA LEU A 85 2.18 10.59 15.98
C LEU A 85 1.15 9.61 16.56
N ALA A 86 1.21 9.19 17.83
CA ALA A 86 0.44 8.06 18.35
C ALA A 86 -1.07 8.14 18.05
N GLU A 87 -1.65 9.34 18.08
CA GLU A 87 -3.06 9.60 17.74
C GLU A 87 -3.32 9.57 16.21
N ILE A 88 -2.30 9.87 15.41
CA ILE A 88 -2.31 9.89 13.95
C ILE A 88 -1.89 8.53 13.35
N THR A 89 -1.15 7.69 14.08
CA THR A 89 -0.57 6.43 13.59
C THR A 89 -1.64 5.49 13.04
N LEU A 90 -2.83 5.49 13.65
CA LEU A 90 -3.97 4.73 13.15
C LEU A 90 -4.33 5.16 11.72
N TYR A 91 -4.39 6.47 11.46
CA TYR A 91 -4.77 7.08 10.19
C TYR A 91 -3.63 7.11 9.17
N LEU A 92 -2.38 7.02 9.62
CA LEU A 92 -1.18 7.14 8.80
C LEU A 92 -1.20 6.16 7.61
N ALA A 93 -1.53 4.89 7.85
CA ALA A 93 -1.58 3.90 6.78
C ALA A 93 -2.70 4.19 5.75
N GLY A 94 -3.82 4.79 6.18
CA GLY A 94 -4.88 5.26 5.28
C GLY A 94 -4.44 6.44 4.42
N ILE A 95 -3.75 7.42 5.03
CA ILE A 95 -3.15 8.55 4.30
C ILE A 95 -2.13 8.04 3.28
N ILE A 96 -1.28 7.09 3.66
CA ILE A 96 -0.32 6.45 2.77
C ILE A 96 -1.03 5.75 1.60
N LEU A 97 -2.15 5.07 1.86
CA LEU A 97 -2.96 4.43 0.82
C LEU A 97 -3.55 5.44 -0.17
N ILE A 98 -4.03 6.58 0.33
CA ILE A 98 -4.49 7.70 -0.51
C ILE A 98 -3.34 8.22 -1.38
N ILE A 99 -2.16 8.47 -0.79
CA ILE A 99 -0.99 8.97 -1.52
C ILE A 99 -0.57 7.96 -2.61
N ALA A 100 -0.51 6.67 -2.28
CA ALA A 100 -0.21 5.62 -3.24
C ALA A 100 -1.24 5.56 -4.38
N GLY A 101 -2.53 5.77 -4.07
CA GLY A 101 -3.60 5.91 -5.06
C GLY A 101 -3.41 7.12 -5.99
N VAL A 102 -3.06 8.28 -5.43
CA VAL A 102 -2.77 9.50 -6.21
C VAL A 102 -1.56 9.29 -7.12
N VAL A 103 -0.47 8.72 -6.61
CA VAL A 103 0.74 8.42 -7.41
C VAL A 103 0.39 7.46 -8.55
N SER A 104 -0.40 6.42 -8.28
CA SER A 104 -0.86 5.49 -9.31
C SER A 104 -1.68 6.18 -10.40
N LEU A 105 -2.58 7.11 -10.03
CA LEU A 105 -3.34 7.92 -10.99
C LEU A 105 -2.44 8.79 -11.87
N VAL A 106 -1.43 9.43 -11.28
CA VAL A 106 -0.47 10.27 -12.00
C VAL A 106 0.37 9.44 -12.98
N ASN A 107 0.82 8.25 -12.55
CA ASN A 107 1.72 7.42 -13.33
C ASN A 107 1.03 6.65 -14.46
N ASN A 108 -0.29 6.47 -14.39
CA ASN A 108 -1.03 5.63 -15.33
C ASN A 108 -2.13 6.36 -16.10
N ARG A 109 -1.99 7.68 -16.33
CA ARG A 109 -2.99 8.50 -17.04
C ARG A 109 -3.41 7.97 -18.40
N ASN A 110 -2.51 7.26 -19.10
CA ASN A 110 -2.76 6.71 -20.43
C ASN A 110 -3.19 5.23 -20.42
N SER A 111 -3.20 4.57 -19.26
CA SER A 111 -3.61 3.16 -19.11
C SER A 111 -5.05 3.09 -18.62
N LYS A 112 -5.89 2.37 -19.37
CA LYS A 112 -7.31 2.16 -19.04
C LYS A 112 -7.48 1.59 -17.64
N TYR A 113 -6.62 0.67 -17.20
CA TYR A 113 -6.73 0.03 -15.89
C TYR A 113 -5.97 0.74 -14.79
N GLY A 114 -4.86 1.42 -15.08
CA GLY A 114 -4.10 2.10 -14.04
C GLY A 114 -4.82 3.34 -13.46
N PHE A 115 -5.74 3.94 -14.20
CA PHE A 115 -6.67 4.93 -13.64
C PHE A 115 -7.55 4.36 -12.51
N TYR A 116 -8.08 3.15 -12.70
CA TYR A 116 -8.92 2.48 -11.69
C TYR A 116 -8.13 2.02 -10.46
N ILE A 117 -6.86 1.63 -10.64
CA ILE A 117 -5.98 1.27 -9.51
C ILE A 117 -5.84 2.45 -8.55
N GLY A 118 -5.60 3.64 -9.08
CA GLY A 118 -5.42 4.82 -8.24
C GLY A 118 -6.72 5.34 -7.62
N ILE A 119 -7.86 5.27 -8.35
CA ILE A 119 -9.19 5.53 -7.76
C ILE A 119 -9.47 4.58 -6.60
N ALA A 120 -9.23 3.27 -6.78
CA ALA A 120 -9.43 2.29 -5.73
C ALA A 120 -8.57 2.61 -4.49
N GLY A 121 -7.33 3.07 -4.68
CA GLY A 121 -6.45 3.47 -3.57
C GLY A 121 -6.96 4.66 -2.80
N ILE A 122 -7.45 5.69 -3.49
CA ILE A 122 -8.04 6.87 -2.85
C ILE A 122 -9.31 6.48 -2.09
N ILE A 123 -10.23 5.75 -2.73
CA ILE A 123 -11.50 5.34 -2.11
C ILE A 123 -11.23 4.47 -0.88
N LEU A 124 -10.38 3.45 -1.01
CA LEU A 124 -10.06 2.56 0.11
C LEU A 124 -9.29 3.28 1.21
N GLY A 125 -8.45 4.27 0.88
CA GLY A 125 -7.77 5.10 1.86
C GLY A 125 -8.71 6.02 2.63
N VAL A 126 -9.72 6.60 1.96
CA VAL A 126 -10.79 7.36 2.63
C VAL A 126 -11.64 6.44 3.50
N CYS A 127 -12.06 5.28 2.98
CA CYS A 127 -12.78 4.27 3.77
C CYS A 127 -11.98 3.83 4.99
N TYR A 128 -10.67 3.64 4.84
CA TYR A 128 -9.76 3.31 5.92
C TYR A 128 -9.82 4.37 7.02
N ILE A 129 -9.75 5.66 6.68
CA ILE A 129 -9.79 6.75 7.68
C ILE A 129 -11.11 6.73 8.43
N ILE A 130 -12.24 6.64 7.70
CA ILE A 130 -13.59 6.59 8.29
C ILE A 130 -13.70 5.38 9.24
N ILE A 131 -13.36 4.18 8.77
CA ILE A 131 -13.43 2.95 9.56
C ILE A 131 -12.48 3.00 10.76
N GLY A 132 -11.31 3.60 10.59
CA GLY A 132 -10.35 3.83 11.67
C GLY A 132 -10.96 4.64 12.80
N THR A 133 -11.70 5.71 12.49
CA THR A 133 -12.35 6.55 13.49
C THR A 133 -13.42 5.80 14.31
N TYR A 134 -14.19 4.91 13.70
CA TYR A 134 -15.33 4.27 14.37
C TYR A 134 -15.02 2.91 14.99
N ILE A 135 -14.17 2.11 14.35
CA ILE A 135 -13.96 0.69 14.70
C ILE A 135 -12.56 0.44 15.25
N ALA A 136 -11.56 1.22 14.80
CA ALA A 136 -10.16 1.14 15.22
C ALA A 136 -9.56 -0.29 15.27
N ASN A 137 -10.10 -1.24 14.48
CA ASN A 137 -9.66 -2.63 14.47
C ASN A 137 -8.56 -2.82 13.40
N PRO A 138 -7.30 -3.11 13.80
CA PRO A 138 -6.19 -3.20 12.86
C PRO A 138 -6.33 -4.33 11.82
N ILE A 139 -7.11 -5.38 12.11
CA ILE A 139 -7.37 -6.46 11.15
C ILE A 139 -8.18 -5.93 9.97
N ILE A 140 -9.25 -5.17 10.24
CA ILE A 140 -10.10 -4.57 9.20
C ILE A 140 -9.31 -3.55 8.40
N LEU A 141 -8.53 -2.72 9.10
CA LEU A 141 -7.67 -1.69 8.49
C LEU A 141 -6.60 -2.29 7.57
N GLY A 142 -5.89 -3.32 8.02
CA GLY A 142 -4.95 -4.07 7.18
C GLY A 142 -5.65 -4.74 5.99
N THR A 143 -6.85 -5.29 6.20
CA THR A 143 -7.62 -5.93 5.13
C THR A 143 -7.92 -4.96 3.98
N LEU A 144 -8.24 -3.69 4.26
CA LEU A 144 -8.46 -2.67 3.22
C LEU A 144 -7.22 -2.44 2.35
N ILE A 145 -6.03 -2.39 2.97
CA ILE A 145 -4.75 -2.27 2.26
C ILE A 145 -4.49 -3.53 1.44
N GLY A 146 -4.73 -4.71 2.01
CA GLY A 146 -4.61 -5.98 1.31
C GLY A 146 -5.52 -6.06 0.08
N ILE A 147 -6.78 -5.64 0.21
CA ILE A 147 -7.73 -5.55 -0.90
C ILE A 147 -7.19 -4.63 -1.99
N TRP A 148 -6.68 -3.47 -1.63
CA TRP A 148 -6.10 -2.55 -2.61
C TRP A 148 -4.92 -3.18 -3.36
N LEU A 149 -4.01 -3.87 -2.68
CA LEU A 149 -2.89 -4.57 -3.32
C LEU A 149 -3.35 -5.68 -4.26
N VAL A 150 -4.36 -6.46 -3.87
CA VAL A 150 -4.96 -7.49 -4.74
C VAL A 150 -5.59 -6.86 -5.98
N ILE A 151 -6.39 -5.81 -5.81
CA ILE A 151 -7.00 -5.07 -6.93
C ILE A 151 -5.92 -4.53 -7.85
N SER A 152 -4.89 -3.90 -7.29
CA SER A 152 -3.76 -3.34 -8.03
C SER A 152 -3.06 -4.40 -8.87
N GLY A 153 -2.80 -5.57 -8.27
CA GLY A 153 -2.17 -6.69 -8.98
C GLY A 153 -3.05 -7.29 -10.08
N ILE A 154 -4.34 -7.50 -9.82
CA ILE A 154 -5.27 -8.04 -10.82
C ILE A 154 -5.42 -7.07 -11.99
N MET A 155 -5.67 -5.79 -11.73
CA MET A 155 -5.84 -4.78 -12.77
C MET A 155 -4.57 -4.59 -13.60
N ARG A 156 -3.40 -4.66 -12.98
CA ARG A 156 -2.12 -4.57 -13.68
C ARG A 156 -1.80 -5.82 -14.50
N LEU A 157 -2.31 -6.99 -14.10
CA LEU A 157 -2.19 -8.23 -14.87
C LEU A 157 -3.06 -8.23 -16.13
N LEU A 158 -4.24 -7.58 -16.05
CA LEU A 158 -5.20 -7.46 -17.15
C LEU A 158 -4.86 -6.37 -18.17
N ASN A 159 -3.89 -5.50 -17.85
CA ASN A 159 -3.46 -4.38 -18.67
C ASN A 159 -2.25 -4.73 -19.55
#